data_AF-S9Q217-F1
#
_entry.id   AF-S9Q217-F1
#
_cell.length_a   1.000
_cell.length_b   1.000
_cell.length_c   1.000
_cell.angle_alpha   90.00
_cell.angle_beta   90.00
_cell.angle_gamma   90.00
#
_symmetry.space_group_name_H-M   'P 1'
#
loop_
_entity.id
_entity.type
_entity.pdbx_description
1 polymer ?
#
loop_
_entity_poly.entity_id
_entity_poly.type
_entity_poly.pdbx_seq_one_letter_code
_entity_poly.pdbx_strand_id
1 'polypeptide(L)'
;MLQHRLGTLWAVVERTRLLIHSAAERGDQGEATALAALCSAKAEVADCVVHVVNEAMTLVGGRGYSESGSPLFRHLRDARAAHVMSPTTDILRTWVGRALLDLPLLGD
;
A
#
# COMPACT_ATOMS: atom_id res chain seq x y z
N MET A 1 9.87 -23.49 -4.49
CA MET A 1 9.26 -22.60 -3.47
C MET A 1 9.75 -21.15 -3.57
N LEU A 2 11.07 -20.88 -3.58
CA LEU A 2 11.59 -19.51 -3.63
C LEU A 2 11.17 -18.73 -4.89
N GLN A 3 11.34 -19.31 -6.08
CA GLN A 3 10.93 -18.68 -7.35
C GLN A 3 9.43 -18.32 -7.37
N HIS A 4 8.59 -19.24 -6.88
CA HIS A 4 7.15 -19.01 -6.77
C HIS A 4 6.84 -17.82 -5.84
N ARG A 5 7.40 -17.81 -4.62
CA ARG A 5 7.17 -16.70 -3.68
C ARG A 5 7.69 -15.37 -4.23
N LEU A 6 8.87 -15.36 -4.84
CA LEU A 6 9.41 -14.14 -5.43
C LEU A 6 8.55 -13.62 -6.58
N GLY A 7 8.06 -14.50 -7.46
CA GLY A 7 7.14 -14.14 -8.54
C GLY A 7 5.81 -13.59 -8.00
N THR A 8 5.25 -14.19 -6.95
CA THR A 8 4.05 -13.68 -6.28
C THR A 8 4.28 -12.29 -5.68
N LEU A 9 5.38 -12.09 -4.95
CA LEU A 9 5.70 -10.78 -4.36
C LEU A 9 5.96 -9.71 -5.42
N TRP A 10 6.64 -10.08 -6.51
CA TRP A 10 6.84 -9.19 -7.64
C TRP A 10 5.50 -8.72 -8.21
N ALA A 11 4.55 -9.64 -8.42
CA ALA A 11 3.23 -9.30 -8.95
C ALA A 11 2.43 -8.39 -7.98
N VAL A 12 2.59 -8.58 -6.67
CA VAL A 12 1.96 -7.72 -5.64
C VAL A 12 2.52 -6.30 -5.67
N VAL A 13 3.84 -6.14 -5.84
CA VAL A 13 4.45 -4.81 -5.99
C VAL A 13 4.04 -4.17 -7.32
N GLU A 14 4.07 -4.95 -8.40
CA GLU A 14 3.75 -4.51 -9.75
C GLU A 14 2.31 -3.97 -9.83
N ARG A 15 1.31 -4.73 -9.35
CA ARG A 15 -0.09 -4.30 -9.35
C ARG A 15 -0.31 -3.01 -8.55
N THR A 16 0.39 -2.87 -7.41
CA THR A 16 0.23 -1.72 -6.52
C THR A 16 0.84 -0.48 -7.16
N ARG A 17 2.01 -0.61 -7.78
CA ARG A 17 2.62 0.48 -8.56
C ARG A 17 1.78 0.85 -9.79
N LEU A 18 1.18 -0.16 -10.44
CA LEU A 18 0.04 -0.07 -11.37
C LEU A 18 -0.99 0.99 -10.95
N LEU A 19 -1.58 0.69 -9.80
CA LEU A 19 -2.66 1.46 -9.20
C LEU A 19 -2.23 2.90 -8.85
N ILE A 20 -1.03 3.09 -8.30
CA ILE A 20 -0.50 4.42 -7.96
C ILE A 20 -0.38 5.29 -9.22
N HIS A 21 0.21 4.77 -10.29
CA HIS A 21 0.38 5.53 -11.52
C HIS A 21 -0.96 5.90 -12.15
N SER A 22 -1.91 4.96 -12.21
CA SER A 22 -3.25 5.25 -12.70
C SER A 22 -3.97 6.29 -11.85
N ALA A 23 -3.88 6.21 -10.52
CA ALA A 23 -4.49 7.20 -9.63
C ALA A 23 -3.87 8.60 -9.79
N ALA A 24 -2.55 8.67 -9.95
CA ALA A 24 -1.84 9.93 -10.21
C ALA A 24 -2.27 10.55 -11.54
N GLU A 25 -2.34 9.75 -12.61
CA GLU A 25 -2.78 10.21 -13.94
C GLU A 25 -4.20 10.79 -13.90
N ARG A 26 -5.14 10.11 -13.22
CA ARG A 26 -6.51 10.64 -13.03
C ARG A 26 -6.52 11.96 -12.26
N GLY A 27 -5.63 12.09 -11.27
CA GLY A 27 -5.41 13.33 -10.53
C GLY A 27 -4.92 14.47 -11.42
N ASP A 28 -3.91 14.21 -12.24
CA ASP A 28 -3.33 15.19 -13.17
C ASP A 28 -4.34 15.63 -14.23
N GLN A 29 -5.23 14.72 -14.65
CA GLN A 29 -6.30 15.00 -15.62
C GLN A 29 -7.53 15.69 -14.98
N GLY A 30 -7.58 15.82 -13.65
CA GLY A 30 -8.71 16.43 -12.95
C GLY A 30 -10.00 15.63 -13.06
N GLU A 31 -9.92 14.30 -13.19
CA GLU A 31 -11.11 13.45 -13.30
C GLU A 31 -11.99 13.55 -12.05
N ALA A 32 -13.31 13.46 -12.23
CA ALA A 32 -14.27 13.40 -11.12
C ALA A 32 -13.99 12.23 -10.15
N THR A 33 -13.39 11.14 -10.64
CA THR A 33 -13.06 9.95 -9.83
C THR A 33 -11.67 10.00 -9.19
N ALA A 34 -10.88 11.05 -9.44
CA ALA A 34 -9.48 11.12 -9.05
C ALA A 34 -9.26 10.95 -7.54
N LEU A 35 -10.07 11.62 -6.72
CA LEU A 35 -9.89 11.57 -5.27
C LEU A 35 -10.15 10.18 -4.70
N ALA A 36 -11.16 9.47 -5.21
CA ALA A 36 -11.42 8.08 -4.82
C ALA A 36 -10.27 7.15 -5.25
N ALA A 37 -9.72 7.35 -6.46
CA ALA A 37 -8.58 6.58 -6.94
C ALA A 37 -7.32 6.81 -6.09
N LEU A 38 -7.02 8.06 -5.74
CA LEU A 38 -5.87 8.42 -4.89
C LEU A 38 -6.01 7.85 -3.47
N CYS A 39 -7.21 7.93 -2.89
CA CYS A 39 -7.48 7.36 -1.57
C CYS A 39 -7.33 5.83 -1.57
N SER A 40 -7.87 5.16 -2.59
CA SER A 40 -7.73 3.73 -2.77
C SER A 40 -6.27 3.32 -2.95
N ALA A 41 -5.51 4.03 -3.81
CA ALA A 41 -4.10 3.75 -4.03
C ALA A 41 -3.28 3.86 -2.73
N LYS A 42 -3.48 4.91 -1.92
CA LYS A 42 -2.79 5.05 -0.63
C LYS A 42 -3.14 3.93 0.35
N ALA A 43 -4.40 3.50 0.39
CA ALA A 43 -4.83 2.38 1.24
C ALA A 43 -4.15 1.06 0.82
N GLU A 44 -4.17 0.73 -0.47
CA GLU A 44 -3.58 -0.49 -1.02
C GLU A 44 -2.05 -0.55 -0.85
N VAL A 45 -1.36 0.59 -0.90
CA VAL A 45 0.07 0.67 -0.61
C VAL A 45 0.39 0.21 0.82
N ALA A 46 -0.46 0.53 1.79
CA ALA A 46 -0.26 0.13 3.18
C ALA A 46 -0.37 -1.40 3.35
N ASP A 47 -1.37 -2.03 2.74
CA ASP A 47 -1.51 -3.49 2.75
C ASP A 47 -0.34 -4.16 2.01
N CYS A 48 0.04 -3.61 0.85
CA CYS A 48 1.14 -4.11 0.03
C CYS A 48 2.46 -4.13 0.80
N VAL A 49 2.85 -3.00 1.42
CA VAL A 49 4.16 -2.90 2.10
C VAL A 49 4.23 -3.84 3.30
N VAL A 50 3.15 -3.95 4.07
CA VAL A 50 3.09 -4.88 5.21
C VAL A 50 3.20 -6.32 4.74
N HIS A 51 2.46 -6.71 3.70
CA HIS A 51 2.51 -8.07 3.17
C HIS A 51 3.91 -8.42 2.62
N VAL A 52 4.44 -7.58 1.73
CA VAL A 52 5.72 -7.83 1.05
C VAL A 52 6.89 -7.90 2.02
N VAL A 53 6.93 -7.01 3.01
CA VAL A 53 8.01 -7.01 4.00
C VAL A 53 7.95 -8.23 4.90
N ASN A 54 6.76 -8.65 5.36
CA ASN A 54 6.63 -9.86 6.19
C ASN A 54 7.04 -11.14 5.43
N GLU A 55 6.65 -11.26 4.16
CA GLU A 55 7.06 -12.39 3.32
C GLU A 55 8.57 -12.36 3.03
N ALA A 56 9.15 -11.18 2.78
CA ALA A 56 10.58 -11.02 2.61
C ALA A 56 11.37 -11.41 3.88
N MET A 57 10.89 -11.02 5.07
CA MET A 57 11.46 -11.45 6.36
C MET A 57 11.44 -12.98 6.48
N THR A 58 10.34 -13.62 6.12
CA THR A 58 10.21 -15.09 6.13
C THR A 58 11.21 -15.76 5.17
N LEU A 59 11.37 -15.21 3.96
CA LEU A 59 12.29 -15.74 2.95
C LEU A 59 13.76 -15.61 3.36
N VAL A 60 14.14 -14.52 4.00
CA VAL A 60 15.53 -14.24 4.42
C VAL A 60 15.88 -14.91 5.75
N GLY A 61 14.87 -15.23 6.58
CA GLY A 61 15.04 -15.86 7.88
C GLY A 61 15.73 -14.94 8.89
N GLY A 62 16.46 -15.52 9.85
CA GLY A 62 17.08 -14.78 10.96
C GLY A 62 18.00 -13.61 10.52
N ARG A 63 18.62 -13.71 9.34
CA ARG A 63 19.44 -12.63 8.77
C ARG A 63 18.66 -11.34 8.52
N GLY A 64 17.34 -11.45 8.28
CA GLY A 64 16.47 -10.31 8.04
C GLY A 64 16.39 -9.35 9.22
N TYR A 65 16.57 -9.87 10.44
CA TYR A 65 16.51 -9.13 11.71
C TYR A 65 17.82 -8.44 12.11
N SER A 66 18.88 -8.56 11.31
CA SER A 66 20.15 -7.87 11.60
C SER A 66 20.02 -6.37 11.40
N GLU A 67 20.11 -5.59 12.49
CA GLU A 67 19.99 -4.12 12.44
C GLU A 67 21.09 -3.45 11.62
N SER A 68 22.31 -4.00 11.65
CA SER A 68 23.49 -3.43 11.00
C SER A 68 23.67 -3.88 9.55
N GLY A 69 23.05 -5.01 9.16
CA GLY A 69 23.35 -5.70 7.89
C GLY A 69 22.16 -5.93 6.97
N SER A 70 20.92 -5.69 7.42
CA SER A 70 19.71 -5.96 6.64
C SER A 70 18.79 -4.73 6.56
N PRO A 71 18.47 -4.23 5.36
CA PRO A 71 17.49 -3.15 5.21
C PRO A 71 16.07 -3.60 5.61
N LEU A 72 15.79 -4.91 5.63
CA LEU A 72 14.48 -5.45 5.97
C LEU A 72 14.09 -5.17 7.43
N PHE A 73 15.05 -5.06 8.35
CA PHE A 73 14.77 -4.70 9.73
C PHE A 73 14.10 -3.32 9.82
N ARG A 74 14.67 -2.33 9.13
CA ARG A 74 14.10 -0.98 9.02
C ARG A 74 12.74 -1.03 8.31
N HIS A 75 12.64 -1.74 7.19
CA HIS A 75 11.39 -1.85 6.45
C HIS A 75 10.27 -2.49 7.27
N LEU A 76 10.56 -3.49 8.11
CA LEU A 76 9.58 -4.14 8.99
C LEU A 76 9.00 -3.14 9.98
N ARG A 77 9.86 -2.33 10.61
CA ARG A 77 9.43 -1.27 11.53
C ARG A 77 8.60 -0.20 10.81
N ASP A 78 9.07 0.26 9.66
CA ASP A 78 8.47 1.40 8.96
C ASP A 78 7.17 1.00 8.22
N ALA A 79 7.03 -0.26 7.78
CA ALA A 79 5.84 -0.73 7.06
C ALA A 79 4.54 -0.53 7.84
N ARG A 80 4.58 -0.67 9.17
CA ARG A 80 3.39 -0.47 10.01
C ARG A 80 2.93 0.99 10.07
N ALA A 81 3.85 1.94 9.87
CA ALA A 81 3.50 3.36 9.85
C ALA A 81 2.56 3.70 8.68
N ALA A 82 2.61 2.93 7.57
CA ALA A 82 1.79 3.18 6.39
C ALA A 82 0.28 3.23 6.69
N HIS A 83 -0.21 2.43 7.65
CA HIS A 83 -1.63 2.41 8.02
C HIS A 83 -2.06 3.57 8.91
N VAL A 84 -1.15 4.13 9.69
CA VAL A 84 -1.47 5.12 10.75
C VAL A 84 -1.09 6.54 10.37
N MET A 85 -0.27 6.75 9.34
CA MET A 85 0.03 8.08 8.82
C MET A 85 -1.20 8.70 8.16
N SER A 86 -1.63 9.85 8.68
CA SER A 86 -2.82 10.57 8.23
C SER A 86 -2.85 10.81 6.71
N PRO A 87 -4.01 10.63 6.04
CA PRO A 87 -5.20 9.95 6.56
C PRO A 87 -4.97 8.44 6.76
N THR A 88 -5.51 7.85 7.82
CA THR A 88 -5.36 6.42 8.12
C THR A 88 -6.05 5.55 7.07
N THR A 89 -5.60 4.30 6.92
CA THR A 89 -6.17 3.37 5.92
C THR A 89 -7.68 3.18 6.07
N ASP A 90 -8.20 3.09 7.29
CA ASP A 90 -9.63 2.89 7.53
C ASP A 90 -10.47 4.11 7.11
N ILE A 91 -9.95 5.32 7.36
CA ILE A 91 -10.58 6.56 6.90
C ILE A 91 -10.56 6.62 5.38
N LEU A 92 -9.45 6.27 4.73
CA LEU A 92 -9.35 6.24 3.27
C LEU A 92 -10.37 5.27 2.64
N ARG A 93 -10.49 4.06 3.20
CA ARG A 93 -11.49 3.07 2.73
C ARG A 93 -12.92 3.58 2.92
N THR A 94 -13.18 4.26 4.04
CA THR A 94 -14.48 4.90 4.31
C THR A 94 -14.77 5.98 3.27
N TRP A 95 -13.81 6.85 2.97
CA TRP A 95 -13.94 7.89 1.96
C TRP A 95 -14.21 7.34 0.56
N VAL A 96 -13.49 6.29 0.16
CA VAL A 96 -13.74 5.59 -1.11
C VAL A 96 -15.16 5.03 -1.14
N GLY A 97 -15.60 4.34 -0.08
CA GLY A 97 -16.96 3.80 0.00
C GLY A 97 -18.03 4.89 -0.10
N ARG A 98 -17.83 6.03 0.57
CA ARG A 98 -18.72 7.19 0.50
C ARG A 98 -18.79 7.76 -0.92
N ALA A 99 -17.65 7.94 -1.57
CA ALA A 99 -17.60 8.43 -2.95
C ALA A 99 -18.33 7.49 -3.94
N LEU A 100 -18.23 6.17 -3.75
CA LEU A 100 -18.93 5.19 -4.59
C LEU A 100 -20.45 5.15 -4.36
N LEU A 101 -20.93 5.69 -3.24
CA LEU A 101 -22.34 5.79 -2.87
C LEU A 101 -22.90 7.20 -3.09
N ASP A 102 -22.18 8.06 -3.80
CA ASP A 102 -22.52 9.47 -4.01
C ASP A 102 -22.75 10.25 -2.70
N LEU A 103 -22.03 9.88 -1.64
CA LEU A 103 -22.05 10.56 -0.34
C LEU A 103 -20.87 11.56 -0.22
N PRO A 104 -21.02 12.66 0.54
CA PRO A 104 -19.93 13.59 0.80
C PRO A 104 -18.70 12.88 1.38
N LEU A 105 -17.47 13.15 0.90
CA LEU A 105 -16.28 12.43 1.41
C LEU A 105 -15.97 12.75 2.88
N LEU A 106 -16.14 14.00 3.30
CA LEU A 106 -15.88 14.47 4.65
C LEU A 106 -17.21 14.79 5.33
N GLY A 107 -17.48 14.13 6.48
CA GLY A 107 -18.64 14.42 7.34
C GLY A 107 -20.00 14.05 6.74
N ASP A 108 -21.06 14.33 7.49
CA ASP A 108 -22.30 14.86 6.89
C ASP A 108 -22.12 16.38 6.68
#